data_AF-A0A2G2GKC3-F1
#
_entry.id   AF-A0A2G2GKC3-F1
#
_cell.length_a   1.000
_cell.length_b   1.000
_cell.length_c   1.000
_cell.angle_alpha   90.00
_cell.angle_beta   90.00
_cell.angle_gamma   90.00
#
_symmetry.space_group_name_H-M   'P 1'
#
loop_
_entity.id
_entity.type
_entity.pdbx_description
1 polymer ?
#
loop_
_entity_poly.entity_id
_entity_poly.type
_entity_poly.pdbx_seq_one_letter_code
_entity_poly.pdbx_strand_id
1 'polypeptide(L)'
;MIFKTLLAILITASVAAAAVYFGSMPNVTRDNTARVSALTPSTSTDMKSAKSAETHQTSIQKLLHRNADKNTDSKDVPKKTPNTTQKQNRKKYNSDTIKTFGILMMQAERIEEIALQDQAFVDVVHYALRANLFDEAQEAMLKIRQPELRDTSRGQMGIVIARQGQHKRAFSIIDQVETDGLRDVLRLQVIEAIAAP
;
A
#
# COMPACT_ATOMS: atom_id res chain seq x y z
N MET A 1 -37.55 21.90 -9.82
CA MET A 1 -37.28 21.89 -8.36
C MET A 1 -38.13 20.83 -7.64
N ILE A 2 -38.14 19.56 -8.08
CA ILE A 2 -39.02 18.51 -7.50
C ILE A 2 -38.23 17.25 -7.06
N PHE A 3 -36.93 17.16 -7.36
CA PHE A 3 -36.09 16.01 -7.00
C PHE A 3 -35.37 16.12 -5.65
N LYS A 4 -35.59 17.19 -4.87
CA LYS A 4 -34.91 17.41 -3.58
C LYS A 4 -35.69 16.88 -2.36
N THR A 5 -36.90 16.36 -2.54
CA THR A 5 -37.81 15.99 -1.43
C THR A 5 -37.93 14.48 -1.17
N LEU A 6 -37.17 13.64 -1.87
CA LEU A 6 -37.29 12.17 -1.78
C LEU A 6 -36.10 11.48 -1.09
N LEU A 7 -35.21 12.23 -0.43
CA LEU A 7 -34.06 11.70 0.33
C LEU A 7 -34.16 11.99 1.84
N ALA A 8 -35.37 12.15 2.37
CA ALA A 8 -35.61 12.46 3.79
C ALA A 8 -36.52 11.43 4.50
N ILE A 9 -36.82 10.27 3.91
CA ILE A 9 -37.70 9.24 4.50
C ILE A 9 -37.04 7.86 4.43
N LEU A 10 -35.76 7.76 4.80
CA LEU A 10 -35.14 6.46 5.06
C LEU A 10 -34.22 6.50 6.29
N ILE A 11 -34.68 7.18 7.34
CA ILE A 11 -34.12 7.09 8.69
C ILE A 11 -35.30 6.87 9.63
N THR A 12 -35.81 5.65 9.72
CA THR A 12 -36.58 5.19 10.87
C THR A 12 -36.70 3.67 10.89
N ALA A 13 -36.36 3.10 12.05
CA ALA A 13 -36.59 1.72 12.49
C ALA A 13 -35.62 0.63 12.01
N SER A 14 -34.50 0.49 12.73
CA SER A 14 -34.06 -0.82 13.24
C SER A 14 -33.28 -0.63 14.54
N VAL A 15 -34.01 -0.23 15.58
CA VAL A 15 -33.62 -0.40 16.98
C VAL A 15 -34.46 -1.56 17.51
N ALA A 16 -33.87 -2.75 17.64
CA ALA A 16 -34.25 -3.79 18.60
C ALA A 16 -33.34 -5.02 18.43
N ALA A 17 -32.91 -5.59 19.56
CA ALA A 17 -32.21 -6.87 19.75
C ALA A 17 -30.67 -6.90 19.67
N ALA A 18 -30.03 -6.37 20.72
CA ALA A 18 -28.83 -7.00 21.29
C ALA A 18 -28.69 -6.58 22.77
N ALA A 19 -29.56 -7.11 23.61
CA ALA A 19 -29.42 -7.04 25.06
C ALA A 19 -28.81 -8.36 25.57
N VAL A 20 -27.85 -8.22 26.47
CA VAL A 20 -27.36 -9.21 27.46
C VAL A 20 -26.38 -10.29 26.96
N TYR A 21 -25.10 -9.95 26.94
CA TYR A 21 -24.07 -10.83 27.50
C TYR A 21 -22.89 -10.00 28.06
N PHE A 22 -23.17 -9.21 29.11
CA PHE A 22 -22.11 -8.74 30.02
C PHE A 22 -21.78 -9.87 30.98
N GLY A 23 -20.95 -10.81 30.50
CA GLY A 23 -20.25 -11.76 31.34
C GLY A 23 -19.14 -11.05 32.11
N SER A 24 -19.41 -10.77 33.39
CA SER A 24 -18.46 -10.60 34.49
C SER A 24 -17.01 -10.92 34.16
N MET A 25 -16.19 -9.91 33.87
CA MET A 25 -14.75 -10.01 34.04
C MET A 25 -14.39 -9.53 35.45
N PRO A 26 -13.63 -10.31 36.24
CA PRO A 26 -13.20 -9.89 37.56
C PRO A 26 -12.28 -8.66 37.43
N ASN A 27 -12.64 -7.62 38.19
CA ASN A 27 -11.77 -6.49 38.48
C ASN A 27 -10.48 -7.02 39.13
N VAL A 28 -9.41 -7.14 38.35
CA VAL A 28 -8.06 -7.26 38.92
C VAL A 28 -7.65 -5.84 39.32
N THR A 29 -8.07 -5.46 40.52
CA THR A 29 -7.49 -4.34 41.26
C THR A 29 -6.03 -4.69 41.53
N ARG A 30 -5.13 -4.27 40.64
CA ARG A 30 -3.70 -4.22 40.94
C ARG A 30 -3.46 -2.97 41.77
N ASP A 31 -3.47 -3.16 43.08
CA ASP A 31 -2.81 -2.27 44.02
C ASP A 31 -1.33 -2.19 43.64
N ASN A 32 -0.97 -1.13 42.91
CA ASN A 32 0.41 -0.76 42.64
C ASN A 32 0.78 0.42 43.54
N THR A 33 0.67 0.19 44.84
CA THR A 33 1.22 1.06 45.89
C THR A 33 2.62 0.57 46.24
N ALA A 34 3.62 0.97 45.46
CA ALA A 34 4.98 1.10 45.97
C ALA A 34 5.90 1.84 44.99
N ARG A 35 6.51 2.91 45.52
CA ARG A 35 7.79 3.50 45.12
C ARG A 35 7.81 4.35 43.85
N VAL A 36 7.37 5.60 44.07
CA VAL A 36 8.02 6.79 43.52
C VAL A 36 9.47 6.80 44.03
N SER A 37 10.41 6.31 43.22
CA SER A 37 11.82 6.67 43.35
C SER A 37 12.06 7.88 42.48
N ALA A 38 12.25 9.03 43.13
CA ALA A 38 12.79 10.23 42.52
C ALA A 38 14.19 9.92 41.96
N LEU A 39 14.34 9.98 40.65
CA LEU A 39 15.64 10.02 39.98
C LEU A 39 15.72 11.33 39.21
N THR A 40 16.64 12.14 39.70
CA THR A 40 17.06 13.47 39.26
C THR A 40 17.50 13.52 37.80
N PRO A 41 17.32 14.66 37.10
CA PRO A 41 17.89 14.86 35.78
C PRO A 41 19.39 15.19 35.93
N SER A 42 20.27 14.29 35.48
CA SER A 42 21.68 14.58 35.29
C SER A 42 21.93 15.10 33.88
N THR A 43 22.06 16.41 33.80
CA THR A 43 22.72 17.14 32.72
C THR A 43 24.20 16.76 32.72
N SER A 44 24.70 16.20 31.62
CA SER A 44 26.12 16.30 31.28
C SER A 44 26.27 16.32 29.76
N THR A 45 26.31 17.55 29.26
CA THR A 45 27.20 17.99 28.19
C THR A 45 28.57 17.33 28.38
N ASP A 46 29.06 16.58 27.40
CA ASP A 46 30.48 16.60 27.09
C ASP A 46 30.76 16.20 25.66
N MET A 47 31.40 17.14 24.98
CA MET A 47 31.94 17.03 23.64
C MET A 47 33.08 16.02 23.64
N LYS A 48 33.09 15.10 22.68
CA LYS A 48 34.37 14.56 22.20
C LYS A 48 34.38 14.36 20.70
N SER A 49 34.90 15.40 20.06
CA SER A 49 35.49 15.39 18.73
C SER A 49 36.66 14.41 18.67
N ALA A 50 36.61 13.50 17.70
CA ALA A 50 37.74 12.82 17.06
C ALA A 50 37.27 12.59 15.61
N LYS A 51 37.71 13.35 14.60
CA LYS A 51 39.05 13.49 14.00
C LYS A 51 39.64 12.15 13.53
N SER A 52 39.96 12.14 12.23
CA SER A 52 40.70 11.14 11.45
C SER A 52 39.91 9.90 11.02
N ALA A 53 40.02 9.39 9.80
CA ALA A 53 40.78 9.77 8.62
C ALA A 53 40.29 8.95 7.41
N GLU A 54 40.58 9.47 6.21
CA GLU A 54 41.07 8.74 5.02
C GLU A 54 40.24 7.56 4.46
N THR A 55 39.68 7.76 3.27
CA THR A 55 40.29 7.33 1.98
C THR A 55 39.97 5.87 1.67
N HIS A 56 39.03 5.63 0.76
CA HIS A 56 39.11 4.56 -0.25
C HIS A 56 38.11 4.86 -1.38
N GLN A 57 38.49 5.82 -2.24
CA GLN A 57 38.13 5.77 -3.65
C GLN A 57 38.91 4.62 -4.33
N THR A 58 38.44 4.19 -5.50
CA THR A 58 39.03 3.20 -6.43
C THR A 58 38.96 1.75 -5.93
N SER A 59 38.16 0.83 -6.49
CA SER A 59 38.33 0.31 -7.86
C SER A 59 37.27 -0.77 -8.23
N ILE A 60 36.04 -0.42 -8.61
CA ILE A 60 35.16 -1.36 -9.35
C ILE A 60 34.45 -0.63 -10.51
N GLN A 61 35.23 0.02 -11.37
CA GLN A 61 34.77 0.51 -12.69
C GLN A 61 35.51 -0.15 -13.86
N LYS A 62 36.14 -1.31 -13.65
CA LYS A 62 37.00 -1.94 -14.69
C LYS A 62 36.70 -3.41 -14.95
N LEU A 63 35.45 -3.69 -15.37
CA LEU A 63 35.02 -4.92 -16.07
C LEU A 63 33.73 -4.53 -16.84
N LEU A 64 33.69 -3.69 -17.87
CA LEU A 64 34.34 -3.74 -19.18
C LEU A 64 34.38 -5.12 -19.86
N HIS A 65 33.34 -5.32 -20.69
CA HIS A 65 33.32 -6.00 -22.00
C HIS A 65 33.04 -7.51 -22.09
N ARG A 66 32.24 -7.86 -23.11
CA ARG A 66 31.80 -9.17 -23.65
C ARG A 66 30.56 -9.75 -22.95
N ASN A 67 29.39 -9.88 -23.58
CA ASN A 67 29.18 -10.53 -24.87
C ASN A 67 28.00 -9.90 -25.63
N ALA A 68 28.29 -9.38 -26.82
CA ALA A 68 27.36 -9.35 -27.92
C ALA A 68 27.63 -10.62 -28.73
N ASP A 69 26.67 -11.54 -28.82
CA ASP A 69 26.56 -12.43 -29.98
C ASP A 69 25.27 -13.28 -29.95
N LYS A 70 24.62 -13.30 -31.12
CA LYS A 70 23.84 -14.40 -31.73
C LYS A 70 22.50 -14.76 -31.06
N ASN A 71 21.36 -14.37 -31.63
CA ASN A 71 20.75 -14.89 -32.87
C ASN A 71 20.50 -16.40 -32.82
N THR A 72 19.28 -16.79 -32.43
CA THR A 72 18.65 -18.05 -32.85
C THR A 72 17.18 -17.80 -33.12
N ASP A 73 16.92 -17.64 -34.42
CA ASP A 73 15.74 -18.05 -35.16
C ASP A 73 15.09 -19.32 -34.55
N SER A 74 13.86 -19.19 -34.05
CA SER A 74 12.98 -20.31 -33.73
C SER A 74 11.59 -19.98 -34.23
N LYS A 75 11.33 -20.52 -35.41
CA LYS A 75 10.03 -20.66 -36.06
C LYS A 75 9.10 -21.59 -35.27
N ASP A 76 7.82 -21.39 -35.54
CA ASP A 76 6.70 -22.33 -35.36
C ASP A 76 6.17 -22.57 -33.93
N VAL A 77 5.15 -21.79 -33.57
CA VAL A 77 4.12 -22.20 -32.59
C VAL A 77 2.71 -21.94 -33.17
N PRO A 78 1.74 -22.86 -33.01
CA PRO A 78 0.48 -22.85 -33.74
C PRO A 78 -0.46 -21.73 -33.29
N LYS A 79 -1.02 -21.07 -34.30
CA LYS A 79 -2.05 -20.02 -34.21
C LYS A 79 -3.34 -20.59 -33.60
N LYS A 80 -3.47 -20.55 -32.28
CA LYS A 80 -4.71 -20.88 -31.55
C LYS A 80 -5.72 -19.75 -31.72
N THR A 81 -6.90 -20.12 -32.19
CA THR A 81 -8.06 -19.32 -32.55
C THR A 81 -8.55 -18.41 -31.40
N PRO A 82 -8.84 -17.12 -31.64
CA PRO A 82 -9.42 -16.24 -30.63
C PRO A 82 -10.94 -16.42 -30.54
N ASN A 83 -11.40 -17.05 -29.46
CA ASN A 83 -12.80 -17.01 -29.01
C ASN A 83 -13.22 -15.55 -28.76
N THR A 84 -14.07 -15.02 -29.63
CA THR A 84 -14.39 -13.59 -29.72
C THR A 84 -15.63 -13.17 -28.91
N THR A 85 -16.19 -14.04 -28.05
CA THR A 85 -17.48 -13.78 -27.37
C THR A 85 -17.38 -13.39 -25.89
N GLN A 86 -16.19 -13.11 -25.34
CA GLN A 86 -16.02 -12.65 -23.93
C GLN A 86 -15.61 -11.17 -23.79
N LYS A 87 -15.35 -10.46 -24.89
CA LYS A 87 -14.74 -9.13 -24.87
C LYS A 87 -15.71 -7.99 -24.50
N GLN A 88 -17.01 -8.20 -24.66
CA GLN A 88 -18.02 -7.15 -24.44
C GLN A 88 -18.47 -7.05 -22.97
N ASN A 89 -18.53 -8.15 -22.22
CA ASN A 89 -18.89 -8.11 -20.80
C ASN A 89 -17.79 -7.53 -19.90
N ARG A 90 -16.50 -7.75 -20.22
CA ARG A 90 -15.39 -7.16 -19.44
C ARG A 90 -15.34 -5.63 -19.49
N LYS A 91 -15.77 -5.02 -20.61
CA LYS A 91 -15.77 -3.55 -20.74
C LYS A 91 -16.81 -2.87 -19.85
N LYS A 92 -17.97 -3.49 -19.62
CA LYS A 92 -19.05 -2.87 -18.84
C LYS A 92 -18.72 -2.83 -17.34
N TYR A 93 -18.18 -3.93 -16.78
CA TYR A 93 -17.77 -3.96 -15.37
C TYR A 93 -16.71 -2.90 -15.05
N ASN A 94 -15.74 -2.70 -15.94
CA ASN A 94 -14.69 -1.71 -15.72
C ASN A 94 -15.24 -0.27 -15.68
N SER A 95 -16.27 0.06 -16.46
CA SER A 95 -16.85 1.41 -16.47
C SER A 95 -17.44 1.79 -15.11
N ASP A 96 -18.18 0.89 -14.47
CA ASP A 96 -18.84 1.22 -13.20
C ASP A 96 -17.82 1.26 -12.06
N THR A 97 -16.82 0.39 -12.07
CA THR A 97 -15.71 0.43 -11.11
C THR A 97 -14.88 1.72 -11.21
N ILE A 98 -14.60 2.20 -12.43
CA ILE A 98 -13.90 3.47 -12.65
C ILE A 98 -14.73 4.66 -12.14
N LYS A 99 -16.06 4.64 -12.36
CA LYS A 99 -16.95 5.68 -11.80
C LYS A 99 -16.93 5.67 -10.28
N THR A 100 -17.01 4.48 -9.67
CA THR A 100 -16.92 4.34 -8.21
C THR A 100 -15.58 4.84 -7.69
N PHE A 101 -14.46 4.50 -8.35
CA PHE A 101 -13.15 5.05 -8.01
C PHE A 101 -13.15 6.58 -8.01
N GLY A 102 -13.67 7.21 -9.06
CA GLY A 102 -13.77 8.67 -9.15
C GLY A 102 -14.62 9.29 -8.02
N ILE A 103 -15.71 8.63 -7.63
CA ILE A 103 -16.53 9.07 -6.48
C ILE A 103 -15.72 8.96 -5.18
N LEU A 104 -15.01 7.86 -4.96
CA LEU A 104 -14.20 7.65 -3.76
C LEU A 104 -13.07 8.67 -3.64
N MET A 105 -12.34 8.93 -4.73
CA MET A 105 -11.31 9.97 -4.80
C MET A 105 -11.87 11.34 -4.42
N MET A 106 -13.02 11.71 -5.01
CA MET A 106 -13.69 12.99 -4.71
C MET A 106 -14.10 13.09 -3.23
N GLN A 107 -14.55 12.01 -2.61
CA GLN A 107 -14.91 12.04 -1.19
C GLN A 107 -13.67 12.11 -0.29
N ALA A 108 -12.61 11.37 -0.60
CA ALA A 108 -11.34 11.44 0.15
C ALA A 108 -10.75 12.85 0.14
N GLU A 109 -10.79 13.54 -1.01
CA GLU A 109 -10.34 14.94 -1.14
C GLU A 109 -11.14 15.93 -0.29
N ARG A 110 -12.38 15.61 0.08
CA ARG A 110 -13.26 16.48 0.89
C ARG A 110 -13.04 16.33 2.40
N ILE A 111 -12.25 15.37 2.85
CA ILE A 111 -11.93 15.20 4.27
C ILE A 111 -10.98 16.32 4.70
N GLU A 112 -11.38 17.11 5.69
CA GLU A 112 -10.62 18.27 6.17
C GLU A 112 -9.42 17.87 7.03
N GLU A 113 -9.60 16.85 7.87
CA GLU A 113 -8.56 16.33 8.76
C GLU A 113 -7.49 15.58 7.96
N ILE A 114 -6.27 16.12 7.95
CA ILE A 114 -5.15 15.64 7.12
C ILE A 114 -4.86 14.15 7.29
N ALA A 115 -4.78 13.67 8.54
CA ALA A 115 -4.48 12.28 8.82
C ALA A 115 -5.59 11.33 8.33
N LEU A 116 -6.86 11.74 8.47
CA LEU A 116 -8.00 10.96 7.97
C LEU A 116 -8.08 10.97 6.45
N GLN A 117 -7.72 12.08 5.81
CA GLN A 117 -7.66 12.16 4.36
C GLN A 117 -6.60 11.21 3.79
N ASP A 118 -5.40 11.18 4.38
CA ASP A 118 -4.34 10.26 3.95
C ASP A 118 -4.77 8.80 4.11
N GLN A 119 -5.41 8.47 5.24
CA GLN A 119 -5.96 7.13 5.47
C GLN A 119 -7.07 6.78 4.46
N ALA A 120 -7.93 7.73 4.12
CA ALA A 120 -8.96 7.51 3.11
C ALA A 120 -8.35 7.22 1.74
N PHE A 121 -7.27 7.90 1.34
CA PHE A 121 -6.56 7.58 0.11
C PHE A 121 -5.95 6.17 0.14
N VAL A 122 -5.42 5.69 1.26
CA VAL A 122 -4.99 4.29 1.42
C VAL A 122 -6.15 3.32 1.14
N ASP A 123 -7.35 3.60 1.65
CA ASP A 123 -8.52 2.77 1.39
C ASP A 123 -8.95 2.80 -0.09
N VAL A 124 -8.81 3.95 -0.75
CA VAL A 124 -9.03 4.07 -2.21
C VAL A 124 -8.02 3.24 -3.00
N VAL A 125 -6.74 3.24 -2.60
CA VAL A 125 -5.71 2.35 -3.18
C VAL A 125 -6.12 0.89 -3.04
N HIS A 126 -6.54 0.47 -1.84
CA HIS A 126 -6.99 -0.92 -1.61
C HIS A 126 -8.18 -1.30 -2.50
N TYR A 127 -9.16 -0.39 -2.64
CA TYR A 127 -10.30 -0.60 -3.53
C TYR A 127 -9.85 -0.80 -4.98
N ALA A 128 -8.99 0.09 -5.49
CA ALA A 128 -8.48 0.05 -6.86
C ALA A 128 -7.67 -1.23 -7.12
N LEU A 129 -6.85 -1.67 -6.17
CA LEU A 129 -6.09 -2.92 -6.25
C LEU A 129 -6.99 -4.15 -6.34
N ARG A 130 -8.05 -4.23 -5.52
CA ARG A 130 -9.04 -5.33 -5.59
C ARG A 130 -9.77 -5.37 -6.93
N ALA A 131 -9.89 -4.21 -7.58
CA ALA A 131 -10.48 -4.07 -8.90
C ALA A 131 -9.49 -4.27 -10.06
N ASN A 132 -8.21 -4.52 -9.78
CA ASN A 132 -7.12 -4.57 -10.78
C ASN A 132 -6.94 -3.25 -11.56
N LEU A 133 -7.25 -2.12 -10.94
CA LEU A 133 -7.07 -0.76 -11.47
C LEU A 133 -5.75 -0.18 -10.97
N PHE A 134 -4.64 -0.62 -11.56
CA PHE A 134 -3.29 -0.31 -11.04
C PHE A 134 -2.87 1.15 -11.25
N ASP A 135 -3.31 1.76 -12.34
CA ASP A 135 -2.91 3.13 -12.67
C ASP A 135 -3.70 4.11 -11.78
N GLU A 136 -4.97 3.80 -11.53
CA GLU A 136 -5.83 4.49 -10.57
C GLU A 136 -5.34 4.30 -9.11
N ALA A 137 -4.91 3.08 -8.75
CA ALA A 137 -4.28 2.85 -7.45
C ALA A 137 -3.02 3.71 -7.26
N GLN A 138 -2.20 3.85 -8.31
CA GLN A 138 -1.03 4.72 -8.28
C GLN A 138 -1.42 6.19 -8.13
N GLU A 139 -2.46 6.64 -8.83
CA GLU A 139 -2.98 8.00 -8.72
C GLU A 139 -3.42 8.33 -7.28
N ALA A 140 -4.22 7.46 -6.65
CA ALA A 140 -4.66 7.62 -5.27
C ALA A 140 -3.48 7.63 -4.28
N MET A 141 -2.51 6.72 -4.47
CA MET A 141 -1.32 6.64 -3.62
C MET A 141 -0.50 7.93 -3.65
N LEU A 142 -0.35 8.56 -4.82
CA LEU A 142 0.42 9.81 -4.96
C LEU A 142 -0.23 11.00 -4.22
N LYS A 143 -1.50 10.91 -3.83
CA LYS A 143 -2.20 11.93 -3.02
C LYS A 143 -1.93 11.80 -1.53
N ILE A 144 -1.46 10.65 -1.04
CA ILE A 144 -1.10 10.43 0.36
C ILE A 144 0.14 11.27 0.69
N ARG A 145 0.12 12.07 1.75
CA ARG A 145 1.22 12.97 2.12
C ARG A 145 2.23 12.31 3.05
N GLN A 146 1.78 11.46 3.96
CA GLN A 146 2.65 10.71 4.86
C GLN A 146 3.45 9.65 4.08
N PRO A 147 4.80 9.73 4.07
CA PRO A 147 5.65 8.77 3.36
C PRO A 147 5.43 7.32 3.79
N GLU A 148 5.18 7.09 5.08
CA GLU A 148 5.00 5.75 5.66
C GLU A 148 3.73 5.07 5.12
N LEU A 149 2.66 5.84 4.95
CA LEU A 149 1.41 5.37 4.35
C LEU A 149 1.54 5.15 2.83
N ARG A 150 2.31 6.01 2.14
CA ARG A 150 2.67 5.78 0.72
C ARG A 150 3.45 4.49 0.56
N ASP A 151 4.47 4.26 1.38
CA ASP A 151 5.30 3.06 1.29
C ASP A 151 4.52 1.79 1.63
N THR A 152 3.61 1.87 2.61
CA THR A 152 2.66 0.78 2.90
C THR A 152 1.81 0.46 1.67
N SER A 153 1.29 1.49 1.00
CA SER A 153 0.51 1.36 -0.23
C SER A 153 1.34 0.77 -1.38
N ARG A 154 2.59 1.22 -1.59
CA ARG A 154 3.54 0.65 -2.57
C ARG A 154 3.80 -0.82 -2.31
N GLY A 155 3.99 -1.21 -1.05
CA GLY A 155 4.17 -2.59 -0.62
C GLY A 155 3.01 -3.47 -1.06
N GLN A 156 1.78 -3.04 -0.77
CA GLN A 156 0.58 -3.77 -1.19
C GLN A 156 0.42 -3.83 -2.72
N MET A 157 0.66 -2.72 -3.42
CA MET A 157 0.63 -2.70 -4.89
C MET A 157 1.63 -3.71 -5.46
N GLY A 158 2.86 -3.73 -4.94
CA GLY A 158 3.91 -4.67 -5.33
C GLY A 158 3.47 -6.13 -5.15
N ILE A 159 2.90 -6.47 -3.99
CA ILE A 159 2.41 -7.82 -3.68
C ILE A 159 1.30 -8.24 -4.65
N VAL A 160 0.28 -7.39 -4.86
CA VAL A 160 -0.84 -7.71 -5.75
C VAL A 160 -0.39 -7.89 -7.20
N ILE A 161 0.49 -7.01 -7.68
CA ILE A 161 1.06 -7.08 -9.05
C ILE A 161 1.92 -8.33 -9.22
N ALA A 162 2.70 -8.70 -8.21
CA ALA A 162 3.50 -9.92 -8.22
C ALA A 162 2.65 -11.18 -8.34
N ARG A 163 1.55 -11.28 -7.56
CA ARG A 163 0.60 -12.41 -7.65
C ARG A 163 -0.05 -12.56 -9.02
N GLN A 164 -0.01 -11.52 -9.85
CA GLN A 164 -0.52 -11.55 -11.22
C GLN A 164 0.54 -11.90 -12.27
N GLY A 165 1.73 -12.30 -11.84
CA GLY A 165 2.84 -12.65 -12.73
C GLY A 165 3.64 -11.46 -13.25
N GLN A 166 3.33 -10.23 -12.82
CA GLN A 166 3.99 -9.01 -13.30
C GLN A 166 5.23 -8.65 -12.46
N HIS A 167 6.16 -9.60 -12.31
CA HIS A 167 7.24 -9.52 -11.31
C HIS A 167 8.15 -8.29 -11.48
N LYS A 168 8.54 -7.96 -12.73
CA LYS A 168 9.39 -6.79 -13.01
C LYS A 168 8.72 -5.49 -12.56
N ARG A 169 7.41 -5.35 -12.80
CA ARG A 169 6.63 -4.17 -12.38
C ARG A 169 6.52 -4.12 -10.86
N ALA A 170 6.29 -5.26 -10.21
CA ALA A 170 6.21 -5.34 -8.75
C ALA A 170 7.50 -4.82 -8.09
N PHE A 171 8.67 -5.33 -8.50
CA PHE A 171 9.94 -4.86 -7.95
C PHE A 171 10.22 -3.39 -8.25
N SER A 172 9.88 -2.91 -9.45
CA SER A 172 10.04 -1.49 -9.82
C SER A 172 9.23 -0.54 -8.94
N ILE A 173 8.07 -0.99 -8.41
CA ILE A 173 7.29 -0.21 -7.44
C ILE A 173 7.97 -0.21 -6.07
N ILE A 174 8.48 -1.36 -5.63
CA ILE A 174 9.20 -1.46 -4.35
C ILE A 174 10.51 -0.66 -4.36
N ASP A 175 11.17 -0.53 -5.51
CA ASP A 175 12.39 0.27 -5.64
C ASP A 175 12.15 1.78 -5.41
N GLN A 176 10.89 2.23 -5.43
CA GLN A 176 10.48 3.61 -5.17
C GLN A 176 10.08 3.86 -3.71
N VAL A 177 10.22 2.87 -2.84
CA VAL A 177 10.00 3.03 -1.38
C VAL A 177 10.94 4.08 -0.83
N GLU A 178 10.37 5.04 -0.10
CA GLU A 178 11.04 6.25 0.40
C GLU A 178 11.75 6.00 1.73
N THR A 179 11.23 5.08 2.54
CA THR A 179 11.77 4.73 3.86
C THR A 179 12.90 3.71 3.73
N ASP A 180 14.10 4.10 4.17
CA ASP A 180 15.26 3.22 4.22
C ASP A 180 14.99 2.02 5.14
N GLY A 181 15.47 0.84 4.74
CA GLY A 181 15.26 -0.42 5.47
C GLY A 181 13.91 -1.09 5.23
N LEU A 182 12.84 -0.35 4.91
CA LEU A 182 11.55 -0.95 4.57
C LEU A 182 11.57 -1.64 3.19
N ARG A 183 12.40 -1.14 2.27
CA ARG A 183 12.52 -1.68 0.91
C ARG A 183 12.84 -3.17 0.86
N ASP A 184 13.78 -3.64 1.67
CA ASP A 184 14.20 -5.05 1.65
C ASP A 184 13.14 -5.97 2.25
N VAL A 185 12.44 -5.51 3.30
CA VAL A 185 11.29 -6.22 3.87
C VAL A 185 10.19 -6.37 2.82
N LEU A 186 9.85 -5.30 2.10
CA LEU A 186 8.84 -5.34 1.04
C LEU A 186 9.28 -6.20 -0.15
N ARG A 187 10.57 -6.19 -0.52
CA ARG A 187 11.11 -7.09 -1.55
C ARG A 187 10.94 -8.56 -1.15
N LEU A 188 11.21 -8.91 0.10
CA LEU A 188 10.99 -10.27 0.61
C LEU A 188 9.51 -10.68 0.49
N GLN A 189 8.58 -9.81 0.90
CA GLN A 189 7.15 -10.08 0.77
C GLN A 189 6.70 -10.26 -0.68
N VAL A 190 7.28 -9.50 -1.62
CA VAL A 190 7.02 -9.68 -3.05
C VAL A 190 7.55 -11.04 -3.54
N ILE A 191 8.73 -11.48 -3.09
CA ILE A 191 9.26 -12.82 -3.40
C ILE A 191 8.34 -13.91 -2.87
N GLU A 192 7.88 -13.79 -1.62
CA GLU A 192 6.91 -14.71 -1.03
C GLU A 192 5.60 -14.75 -1.82
N ALA A 193 5.11 -13.58 -2.24
CA ALA A 193 3.90 -13.47 -3.04
C ALA A 193 4.01 -14.11 -4.43
N ILE A 194 5.22 -14.17 -5.01
CA ILE A 194 5.50 -14.86 -6.28
C ILE A 194 5.58 -16.38 -6.06
N ALA A 195 6.15 -16.82 -4.93
CA ALA A 195 6.31 -18.23 -4.61
C ALA A 195 5.04 -18.90 -4.07
N ALA A 196 4.09 -18.11 -3.57
CA ALA A 196 2.81 -18.60 -3.07
C ALA A 196 1.96 -19.22 -4.21
N PRO A 197 1.47 -20.46 -4.05
CA PRO A 197 0.70 -21.18 -5.06
C PRO A 197 -0.73 -20.65 -5.25
#